data_AF-A0A2E6RB30-F1
#
_entry.id   AF-A0A2E6RB30-F1
#
_cell.length_a   1.000
_cell.length_b   1.000
_cell.length_c   1.000
_cell.angle_alpha   90.00
_cell.angle_beta   90.00
_cell.angle_gamma   90.00
#
_symmetry.space_group_name_H-M   'P 1'
#
loop_
_entity.id
_entity.type
_entity.pdbx_description
1 polymer ?
#
loop_
_entity_poly.entity_id
_entity_poly.type
_entity_poly.pdbx_seq_one_letter_code
_entity_poly.pdbx_strand_id
1 'polypeptide(L)'
;MSDLTANDLKTRGVSALEKALGEDDEATISVRGKPRYVVMSVAHYERLREAEIASAWQEAQATEAGGDYVVETASEHIARLQREADDV
;
A
#
# COMPACT_ATOMS: atom_id res chain seq x y z
N MET A 1 -3.81 5.66 -17.85
CA MET A 1 -4.75 5.68 -16.70
C MET A 1 -6.12 6.16 -17.16
N SER A 2 -6.93 5.20 -17.58
CA SER A 2 -8.31 5.39 -18.00
C SER A 2 -9.19 5.89 -16.84
N ASP A 3 -10.11 6.82 -17.11
CA ASP A 3 -11.09 7.35 -16.13
C ASP A 3 -12.47 6.72 -16.39
N LEU A 4 -12.99 6.07 -15.36
CA LEU A 4 -14.29 5.42 -15.32
C LEU A 4 -15.26 6.25 -14.49
N THR A 5 -16.42 6.59 -15.04
CA THR A 5 -17.45 7.21 -14.21
C THR A 5 -18.19 6.16 -13.38
N ALA A 6 -18.75 6.57 -12.24
CA ALA A 6 -19.67 5.73 -11.48
C ALA A 6 -20.88 5.24 -12.32
N ASN A 7 -21.25 5.97 -13.38
CA ASN A 7 -22.32 5.56 -14.28
C ASN A 7 -21.89 4.43 -15.23
N ASP A 8 -20.62 4.42 -15.65
CA ASP A 8 -20.06 3.36 -16.48
C ASP A 8 -20.09 2.02 -15.75
N LEU A 9 -19.70 2.03 -14.47
CA LEU A 9 -19.82 0.86 -13.60
C LEU A 9 -21.27 0.39 -13.43
N LYS A 10 -22.21 1.32 -13.24
CA LYS A 10 -23.63 0.98 -13.10
C LYS A 10 -24.23 0.34 -14.34
N THR A 11 -23.81 0.78 -15.53
CA THR A 11 -24.42 0.38 -16.80
C THR A 11 -23.73 -0.82 -17.44
N ARG A 12 -22.43 -0.98 -17.23
CA ARG A 12 -21.60 -2.00 -17.90
C ARG A 12 -20.97 -3.02 -16.95
N GLY A 13 -21.01 -2.78 -15.64
CA GLY A 13 -20.47 -3.69 -14.63
C GLY A 13 -18.99 -4.00 -14.84
N VAL A 14 -18.62 -5.27 -14.67
CA VAL A 14 -17.22 -5.75 -14.76
C VAL A 14 -16.61 -5.50 -16.15
N SER A 15 -17.40 -5.53 -17.22
CA SER A 15 -16.88 -5.30 -18.58
C SER A 15 -16.28 -3.90 -18.77
N ALA A 16 -16.73 -2.90 -18.00
CA ALA A 16 -16.11 -1.58 -17.99
C ALA A 16 -14.71 -1.61 -17.37
N LEU A 17 -14.50 -2.46 -16.35
CA LEU A 17 -13.20 -2.64 -15.71
C LEU A 17 -12.24 -3.36 -16.65
N GLU A 18 -12.68 -4.46 -17.28
CA GLU A 18 -11.87 -5.22 -18.24
C GLU A 18 -11.40 -4.33 -19.41
N LYS A 19 -12.30 -3.49 -19.92
CA LYS A 19 -11.95 -2.53 -20.98
C LYS A 19 -10.96 -1.47 -20.50
N ALA A 20 -11.15 -0.92 -19.31
CA ALA A 20 -10.29 0.14 -18.78
C ALA A 20 -8.91 -0.37 -18.39
N LEU A 21 -8.81 -1.62 -17.92
CA LEU A 21 -7.57 -2.29 -17.52
C LEU A 21 -6.93 -3.10 -18.67
N GLY A 22 -7.45 -3.00 -19.89
CA GLY A 22 -6.95 -3.78 -21.03
C GLY A 22 -5.54 -3.35 -21.48
N GLU A 23 -5.27 -2.04 -21.43
CA GLU A 23 -3.97 -1.46 -21.81
C GLU A 23 -3.25 -0.79 -20.63
N ASP A 24 -3.99 -0.46 -19.55
CA ASP A 24 -3.46 0.20 -18.36
C ASP A 24 -3.44 -0.78 -17.17
N ASP A 25 -2.39 -0.71 -16.33
CA ASP A 25 -2.31 -1.45 -15.06
C ASP A 25 -3.35 -0.95 -14.02
N GLU A 26 -3.78 0.31 -14.15
CA GLU A 26 -4.70 0.99 -13.24
C GLU A 26 -5.72 1.88 -13.98
N ALA A 27 -6.91 1.99 -13.42
CA ALA A 27 -7.93 2.93 -13.83
C ALA A 27 -8.48 3.72 -12.62
N THR A 28 -8.81 4.99 -12.83
CA THR A 28 -9.46 5.82 -11.81
C THR A 28 -10.97 5.71 -11.95
N ILE A 29 -11.68 5.66 -10.81
CA ILE A 29 -13.14 5.73 -10.77
C ILE A 29 -13.55 7.08 -10.18
N SER A 30 -14.28 7.84 -10.98
CA SER A 30 -14.79 9.17 -10.65
C SER A 30 -16.27 9.16 -10.24
N VAL A 31 -16.58 9.85 -9.14
CA VAL A 31 -17.95 10.06 -8.64
C VAL A 31 -18.26 11.55 -8.69
N ARG A 32 -19.32 11.93 -9.44
CA ARG A 32 -19.69 13.35 -9.67
C ARG A 32 -18.52 14.19 -10.21
N GLY A 33 -17.74 13.61 -11.13
CA GLY A 33 -16.59 14.26 -11.77
C GLY A 33 -15.34 14.39 -10.89
N LYS A 34 -15.30 13.74 -9.72
CA LYS A 34 -14.13 13.73 -8.84
C LYS A 34 -13.55 12.33 -8.71
N PRO A 35 -12.22 12.15 -8.85
CA PRO A 35 -11.57 10.87 -8.64
C PRO A 35 -11.78 10.42 -7.20
N ARG A 36 -12.23 9.18 -7.00
CA ARG A 36 -12.58 8.67 -5.66
C ARG A 36 -11.95 7.33 -5.33
N TYR A 37 -11.76 6.47 -6.33
CA TYR A 37 -11.16 5.15 -6.18
C TYR A 37 -10.18 4.88 -7.32
N VAL A 38 -9.26 3.95 -7.09
CA VAL A 38 -8.42 3.35 -8.12
C VAL A 38 -8.75 1.86 -8.15
N VAL A 39 -8.81 1.30 -9.35
CA VAL A 39 -8.97 -0.14 -9.57
C VAL A 39 -7.79 -0.63 -10.41
N MET A 40 -7.34 -1.84 -10.14
CA MET A 40 -6.19 -2.45 -10.79
C MET A 40 -6.38 -3.97 -10.82
N SER A 41 -5.57 -4.67 -11.62
CA SER A 41 -5.55 -6.13 -11.57
C SER A 41 -4.94 -6.63 -10.25
N VAL A 42 -5.36 -7.81 -9.80
CA VAL A 42 -4.78 -8.45 -8.60
C VAL A 42 -3.27 -8.67 -8.78
N ALA A 43 -2.83 -9.02 -10.00
CA ALA A 43 -1.42 -9.19 -10.30
C ALA A 43 -0.63 -7.87 -10.16
N HIS A 44 -1.20 -6.73 -10.53
CA HIS A 44 -0.57 -5.42 -10.31
C HIS A 44 -0.53 -5.07 -8.83
N TYR A 45 -1.64 -5.30 -8.11
CA TYR A 45 -1.70 -5.09 -6.66
C TYR A 45 -0.63 -5.89 -5.90
N GLU A 46 -0.48 -7.18 -6.20
CA GLU A 46 0.55 -8.00 -5.53
C GLU A 46 1.97 -7.53 -5.86
N ARG A 47 2.25 -7.07 -7.09
CA ARG A 47 3.55 -6.46 -7.43
C ARG A 47 3.86 -5.23 -6.57
N LEU A 48 2.88 -4.34 -6.38
CA LEU A 48 3.05 -3.16 -5.52
C LEU A 48 3.29 -3.56 -4.07
N ARG A 49 2.51 -4.52 -3.58
CA ARG A 49 2.67 -5.05 -2.22
C ARG A 49 4.03 -5.69 -2.00
N GLU A 50 4.54 -6.47 -2.95
CA GLU A 50 5.90 -7.03 -2.90
C GLU A 50 6.97 -5.94 -2.90
N ALA A 51 6.78 -4.88 -3.69
CA ALA A 51 7.70 -3.74 -3.73
C ALA A 51 7.76 -2.99 -2.39
N GLU A 52 6.62 -2.78 -1.72
CA GLU A 52 6.57 -2.18 -0.37
C GLU A 52 7.33 -3.04 0.65
N ILE A 53 7.11 -4.35 0.63
CA ILE A 53 7.83 -5.30 1.51
C ILE A 53 9.34 -5.25 1.23
N ALA A 54 9.74 -5.23 -0.05
CA ALA A 54 11.15 -5.16 -0.42
C ALA A 54 11.80 -3.85 0.05
N SER A 55 11.09 -2.72 -0.01
CA SER A 55 11.57 -1.43 0.52
C SER A 55 11.78 -1.49 2.04
N ALA A 56 10.78 -1.96 2.78
CA ALA A 56 10.88 -2.10 4.24
C ALA A 56 12.02 -3.05 4.66
N TRP A 57 12.25 -4.11 3.88
CA TRP A 57 13.38 -5.01 4.08
C TRP A 57 14.73 -4.31 3.84
N GLN A 58 14.86 -3.55 2.76
CA GLN A 58 16.08 -2.79 2.46
C GLN A 58 16.37 -1.73 3.54
N GLU A 59 15.34 -1.06 4.04
CA GLU A 59 15.45 -0.11 5.16
C GLU A 59 15.96 -0.81 6.41
N ALA A 60 15.38 -1.95 6.79
CA ALA A 60 15.84 -2.73 7.95
C ALA A 60 17.31 -3.18 7.82
N GLN A 61 17.72 -3.64 6.63
CA GLN A 61 19.12 -4.00 6.37
C GLN A 61 20.06 -2.81 6.48
N ALA A 62 19.63 -1.63 6.02
CA ALA A 62 20.42 -0.41 6.12
C ALA A 62 20.57 0.05 7.58
N THR A 63 19.50 -0.04 8.38
CA THR A 63 19.50 0.22 9.83
C THR A 63 20.47 -0.71 10.55
N GLU A 64 20.44 -2.01 10.25
CA GLU A 64 21.37 -2.99 10.82
C GLU A 64 22.83 -2.69 10.42
N ALA A 65 23.10 -2.48 9.14
CA ALA A 65 24.43 -2.16 8.63
C ALA A 65 24.98 -0.82 9.17
N GLY A 66 24.09 0.14 9.42
CA GLY A 66 24.40 1.44 10.03
C GLY A 66 24.62 1.39 11.54
N GLY A 67 24.32 0.27 12.19
CA GLY A 67 24.43 0.15 13.65
C GLY A 67 23.30 0.86 14.41
N ASP A 68 22.22 1.23 13.75
CA ASP A 68 21.07 1.94 14.35
C ASP A 68 20.09 0.94 15.00
N TYR A 69 20.59 0.19 15.98
CA TYR A 69 19.80 -0.77 16.73
C TYR A 69 20.30 -0.87 18.16
N VAL A 70 19.44 -1.37 19.05
CA VAL A 70 19.78 -1.62 20.46
C VAL A 70 19.85 -3.11 20.70
N VAL A 71 20.92 -3.57 21.35
CA VAL A 71 21.03 -4.94 21.86
C VAL A 71 20.61 -4.95 23.32
N GLU A 72 19.48 -5.58 23.60
CA GLU A 72 18.91 -5.67 24.93
C GLU A 72 18.22 -7.01 25.12
N THR A 73 18.08 -7.45 26.36
CA THR A 73 17.26 -8.61 26.71
C THR A 73 15.78 -8.29 26.56
N ALA A 74 14.93 -9.31 26.43
CA ALA A 74 13.49 -9.13 26.36
C ALA A 74 12.93 -8.35 27.58
N SER A 75 13.49 -8.57 28.77
CA SER A 75 13.08 -7.85 29.99
C SER A 75 13.44 -6.37 29.95
N GLU A 76 14.64 -6.02 29.48
CA GLU A 76 15.08 -4.63 29.31
C GLU A 76 14.23 -3.90 28.26
N HIS A 77 13.94 -4.57 27.13
CA HIS A 77 13.07 -4.06 26.08
C HIS A 77 11.67 -3.69 26.59
N ILE A 78 11.04 -4.61 27.32
CA ILE A 78 9.70 -4.37 27.90
C ILE A 78 9.74 -3.19 28.87
N ALA A 79 10.74 -3.13 29.74
CA ALA A 79 10.88 -2.03 30.70
C ALA A 79 11.09 -0.68 30.00
N ARG A 80 11.82 -0.65 28.86
CA ARG A 80 12.00 0.56 28.05
C ARG A 80 10.68 1.01 27.42
N LEU A 81 9.95 0.11 26.76
CA LEU A 81 8.65 0.44 26.15
C LEU A 81 7.62 0.92 27.18
N GLN A 82 7.62 0.36 28.39
CA GLN A 82 6.75 0.81 29.47
C GLN A 82 7.05 2.26 29.88
N ARG A 83 8.34 2.61 30.05
CA ARG A 83 8.73 4.00 30.32
C ARG A 83 8.31 4.95 29.21
N GLU A 84 8.56 4.59 27.95
CA GLU A 84 8.17 5.40 26.79
C GLU A 84 6.65 5.61 26.71
N ALA A 85 5.86 4.61 27.10
CA ALA A 85 4.40 4.70 27.12
C ALA A 85 3.86 5.55 28.29
N ASP A 86 4.53 5.54 29.44
CA ASP A 86 4.15 6.34 30.62
C ASP A 86 4.54 7.82 30.47
N ASP A 87 5.48 8.14 29.57
CA ASP A 87 5.98 9.49 29.29
C ASP A 87 5.11 10.28 28.27
N VAL A 88 4.08 9.66 27.69
CA VAL A 88 3.14 10.24 26.68
C VAL A 88 1.78 10.58 27.30
#